data_AF-A0A1H6J3L4-F1
#
_entry.id   AF-A0A1H6J3L4-F1
#
_cell.length_a   1.000
_cell.length_b   1.000
_cell.length_c   1.000
_cell.angle_alpha   90.00
_cell.angle_beta   90.00
_cell.angle_gamma   90.00
#
_symmetry.space_group_name_H-M   'P 1'
#
loop_
_entity.id
_entity.type
_entity.pdbx_description
1 polymer ?
#
loop_
_entity_poly.entity_id
_entity_poly.type
_entity_poly.pdbx_seq_one_letter_code
_entity_poly.pdbx_strand_id
1 'polypeptide(L)'
;MLDTLTSGTNEPEQARRVYYRIVYAILGIAIIGLLAGLVTGHELLGTIIYCGGAWIGSGITFLAPKLTDVPLQDERDTELYNRASGLTLGVLFVLGLSVIPAIYVLEAAGRIDPPPEVTGAILLASGLFLLWGVAYGIVKRR
;
A
#
# COMPACT_ATOMS: atom_id res chain seq x y z
N MET A 1 -40.81 -22.50 -16.28
CA MET A 1 -39.59 -23.32 -16.15
C MET A 1 -38.53 -22.82 -17.15
N LEU A 2 -38.27 -21.51 -17.14
CA LEU A 2 -37.31 -20.80 -18.00
C LEU A 2 -36.47 -19.83 -17.14
N ASP A 3 -36.28 -20.14 -15.86
CA ASP A 3 -35.50 -19.31 -14.92
C ASP A 3 -34.02 -19.72 -14.89
N THR A 4 -33.55 -20.51 -15.85
CA THR A 4 -32.18 -21.06 -15.89
C THR A 4 -31.25 -20.27 -16.83
N LEU A 5 -31.46 -18.95 -16.97
CA LEU A 5 -30.60 -18.05 -17.76
C LEU A 5 -29.74 -17.10 -16.90
N THR A 6 -29.56 -17.36 -15.61
CA THR A 6 -28.60 -16.64 -14.76
C THR A 6 -27.19 -17.25 -14.84
N SER A 7 -26.72 -17.62 -16.03
CA SER A 7 -25.37 -18.19 -16.23
C SER A 7 -24.39 -17.23 -16.93
N GLY A 8 -24.75 -15.97 -17.17
CA GLY A 8 -23.91 -15.02 -17.93
C GLY A 8 -23.55 -13.71 -17.21
N THR A 9 -24.07 -13.45 -16.02
CA THR A 9 -23.98 -12.11 -15.40
C THR A 9 -22.94 -11.99 -14.27
N ASN A 10 -22.36 -13.11 -13.81
CA ASN A 10 -21.50 -13.12 -12.62
C ASN A 10 -20.00 -13.34 -12.92
N GLU A 11 -19.63 -13.74 -14.14
CA GLU A 11 -18.23 -14.07 -14.48
C GLU A 11 -17.25 -12.90 -14.29
N PRO A 12 -17.52 -11.67 -14.79
CA PRO A 12 -16.59 -10.56 -14.60
C PRO A 12 -16.51 -10.11 -13.13
N GLU A 13 -17.63 -10.14 -12.39
CA GLU A 13 -17.63 -9.82 -10.96
C GLU A 13 -16.87 -10.87 -10.13
N GLN A 14 -16.99 -12.14 -10.49
CA GLN A 14 -16.30 -13.24 -9.83
C GLN A 14 -14.80 -13.18 -10.11
N ALA A 15 -14.38 -12.93 -11.36
CA ALA A 15 -12.99 -12.71 -11.72
C ALA A 15 -12.37 -11.54 -10.94
N ARG A 16 -13.08 -10.41 -10.86
CA ARG A 16 -12.67 -9.24 -10.06
C ARG A 16 -12.54 -9.56 -8.57
N ARG A 17 -13.50 -10.28 -7.98
CA ARG A 17 -13.45 -10.67 -6.57
C ARG A 17 -12.27 -11.59 -6.28
N VAL A 18 -12.01 -12.54 -7.17
CA VAL A 18 -10.86 -13.45 -7.06
C VAL A 18 -9.55 -12.67 -7.17
N TYR A 19 -9.46 -11.75 -8.13
CA TYR A 19 -8.30 -10.87 -8.32
C TYR A 19 -7.97 -10.10 -7.03
N TYR A 20 -8.92 -9.33 -6.48
CA TYR A 20 -8.67 -8.56 -5.25
C TYR A 20 -8.37 -9.45 -4.06
N ARG A 21 -9.07 -10.58 -3.93
CA ARG A 21 -8.81 -11.53 -2.84
C ARG A 21 -7.39 -12.07 -2.89
N ILE A 22 -6.88 -12.43 -4.09
CA ILE A 22 -5.52 -12.93 -4.26
C ILE A 22 -4.51 -11.83 -3.94
N VAL A 23 -4.66 -10.64 -4.52
CA VAL A 23 -3.72 -9.53 -4.28
C VAL A 23 -3.65 -9.18 -2.79
N TYR A 24 -4.81 -8.99 -2.14
CA TYR A 24 -4.83 -8.65 -0.72
C TYR A 24 -4.38 -9.81 0.18
N ALA A 25 -4.63 -11.06 -0.20
CA ALA A 25 -4.10 -12.20 0.53
C ALA A 25 -2.57 -12.24 0.46
N ILE A 26 -1.98 -12.03 -0.73
CA ILE A 26 -0.52 -11.99 -0.90
C ILE A 26 0.09 -10.87 -0.07
N LEU A 27 -0.45 -9.65 -0.17
CA LEU A 27 0.04 -8.51 0.60
C LEU A 27 -0.15 -8.71 2.12
N GLY A 28 -1.29 -9.27 2.54
CA GLY A 28 -1.55 -9.61 3.94
C GLY A 28 -0.56 -10.65 4.48
N ILE A 29 -0.30 -11.71 3.73
CA ILE A 29 0.70 -12.75 4.08
C ILE A 29 2.10 -12.13 4.13
N ALA A 30 2.45 -11.24 3.20
CA ALA A 30 3.74 -10.55 3.17
C ALA A 30 3.97 -9.76 4.47
N ILE A 31 2.96 -8.98 4.89
CA ILE A 31 3.01 -8.18 6.12
C ILE A 31 3.06 -9.08 7.36
N ILE A 32 2.19 -10.08 7.45
CA ILE A 32 2.16 -11.01 8.59
C ILE A 32 3.48 -11.77 8.69
N GLY A 33 4.06 -12.20 7.57
CA GLY A 33 5.36 -12.87 7.51
C GLY A 33 6.50 -12.00 8.02
N LEU A 34 6.51 -10.70 7.66
CA LEU A 34 7.48 -9.75 8.23
C LEU A 34 7.35 -9.67 9.74
N LEU A 35 6.13 -9.41 10.23
CA LEU A 35 5.86 -9.20 11.65
C LEU A 35 6.19 -10.46 12.46
N ALA A 36 5.83 -11.64 11.96
CA ALA A 36 6.18 -12.91 12.59
C ALA A 36 7.69 -13.13 12.62
N GLY A 37 8.41 -12.82 11.53
CA GLY A 37 9.87 -12.89 11.50
C GLY A 37 10.53 -11.99 12.52
N LEU A 38 10.04 -10.74 12.68
CA LEU A 38 10.53 -9.80 13.68
C LEU A 38 10.30 -10.29 15.12
N VAL A 39 9.12 -10.84 15.42
CA VAL A 39 8.78 -11.29 16.79
C VAL A 39 9.47 -12.60 17.16
N THR A 40 9.81 -13.44 16.18
CA THR A 40 10.41 -14.76 16.41
C THR A 40 11.93 -14.80 16.22
N GLY A 41 12.59 -13.66 15.98
CA GLY A 41 14.05 -13.60 15.74
C GLY A 41 14.50 -14.21 14.41
N HIS A 42 13.61 -14.24 13.42
CA HIS A 42 13.86 -14.72 12.06
C HIS A 42 13.68 -13.57 11.05
N GLU A 43 14.35 -12.45 11.30
CA GLU A 43 14.16 -11.19 10.57
C GLU A 43 14.46 -11.35 9.08
N LEU A 44 15.52 -12.09 8.74
CA LEU A 44 15.88 -12.37 7.35
C LEU A 44 14.78 -13.12 6.62
N LEU A 45 14.22 -14.16 7.24
CA LEU A 45 13.15 -14.96 6.63
C LEU A 45 11.86 -14.14 6.48
N GLY A 46 11.48 -13.39 7.53
CA GLY A 46 10.34 -12.47 7.47
C GLY A 46 10.49 -11.42 6.36
N THR A 47 11.70 -10.88 6.20
CA THR A 47 12.02 -9.92 5.13
C THR A 47 11.93 -10.54 3.74
N ILE A 48 12.40 -11.77 3.55
CA ILE A 48 12.28 -12.49 2.27
C ILE A 48 10.80 -12.69 1.91
N ILE A 49 9.97 -13.12 2.87
CA ILE A 49 8.53 -13.29 2.69
C ILE A 49 7.87 -11.97 2.32
N TYR A 50 8.21 -10.90 3.04
CA TYR A 50 7.71 -9.56 2.79
C TYR A 50 8.04 -9.07 1.38
N CYS A 51 9.33 -9.06 1.03
CA CYS A 51 9.80 -8.58 -0.26
C CYS A 51 9.21 -9.40 -1.40
N GLY A 52 9.24 -10.74 -1.29
CA GLY A 52 8.65 -11.63 -2.29
C GLY A 52 7.16 -11.36 -2.49
N GLY A 53 6.39 -11.32 -1.40
CA GLY A 53 4.95 -11.06 -1.47
C GLY A 53 4.62 -9.66 -1.98
N ALA A 54 5.34 -8.63 -1.52
CA ALA A 54 5.13 -7.25 -1.98
C ALA A 54 5.41 -7.10 -3.49
N TRP A 55 6.51 -7.66 -4.00
CA TRP A 55 6.84 -7.62 -5.42
C TRP A 55 5.86 -8.43 -6.27
N ILE A 56 5.50 -9.64 -5.84
CA ILE A 56 4.53 -10.48 -6.55
C ILE A 56 3.16 -9.81 -6.58
N GLY A 57 2.65 -9.35 -5.43
CA GLY A 57 1.35 -8.68 -5.34
C GLY A 57 1.28 -7.40 -6.16
N SER A 58 2.34 -6.57 -6.09
CA SER A 58 2.42 -5.34 -6.90
C SER A 58 2.54 -5.64 -8.40
N GLY A 59 3.31 -6.67 -8.77
CA GLY A 59 3.45 -7.12 -10.15
C GLY A 59 2.12 -7.59 -10.73
N ILE A 60 1.36 -8.39 -9.98
CA ILE A 60 0.00 -8.82 -10.37
C ILE A 60 -0.91 -7.58 -10.54
N THR A 61 -0.87 -6.65 -9.58
CA THR A 61 -1.71 -5.44 -9.62
C THR A 61 -1.43 -4.59 -10.85
N PHE A 62 -0.17 -4.49 -11.27
CA PHE A 62 0.22 -3.68 -12.42
C PHE A 62 0.02 -4.39 -13.77
N LEU A 63 0.25 -5.71 -13.82
CA LEU A 63 0.24 -6.48 -15.07
C LEU A 63 -1.12 -7.09 -15.39
N ALA A 64 -1.86 -7.60 -14.41
CA ALA A 64 -3.12 -8.32 -14.66
C ALA A 64 -4.17 -7.48 -15.41
N PRO A 65 -4.37 -6.18 -15.11
CA PRO A 65 -5.30 -5.33 -15.87
C PRO A 65 -4.86 -5.08 -17.33
N LYS A 66 -3.57 -5.26 -17.65
CA LYS A 66 -3.02 -5.05 -19.00
C LYS A 66 -3.03 -6.31 -19.85
N LEU A 67 -3.18 -7.47 -19.22
CA LEU A 67 -3.07 -8.79 -19.85
C LEU A 67 -4.42 -9.51 -19.96
N THR A 68 -5.49 -8.93 -19.42
CA THR A 68 -6.82 -9.55 -19.38
C THR A 68 -7.85 -8.63 -20.04
N ASP A 69 -8.73 -9.18 -20.87
CA ASP A 69 -9.84 -8.45 -21.50
C ASP A 69 -11.00 -8.15 -20.54
N VAL A 70 -10.98 -8.74 -19.34
CA VAL A 70 -11.99 -8.53 -18.30
C VAL A 70 -11.65 -7.24 -17.54
N PRO A 71 -12.61 -6.30 -17.40
CA PRO A 71 -12.38 -5.10 -16.60
C PRO A 71 -12.24 -5.46 -15.12
N LEU A 72 -11.00 -5.52 -14.64
CA LEU A 72 -10.67 -5.83 -13.24
C LEU A 72 -10.86 -4.62 -12.30
N GLN A 73 -10.84 -3.40 -12.86
CA GLN A 73 -11.07 -2.15 -12.15
C GLN A 73 -12.11 -1.33 -12.91
N ASP A 74 -13.14 -0.86 -12.20
CA ASP A 74 -14.11 0.08 -12.72
C ASP A 74 -13.83 1.52 -12.20
N GLU A 75 -14.63 2.48 -12.65
CA GLU A 75 -14.52 3.89 -12.23
C GLU A 75 -14.76 4.05 -10.72
N ARG A 76 -15.67 3.25 -10.15
CA ARG A 76 -16.04 3.29 -8.74
C ARG A 76 -14.90 2.77 -7.84
N ASP A 77 -14.24 1.69 -8.25
CA ASP A 77 -13.09 1.11 -7.57
C ASP A 77 -11.92 2.10 -7.60
N THR A 78 -11.72 2.79 -8.73
CA THR A 78 -10.70 3.83 -8.88
C THR A 78 -10.98 5.04 -7.99
N GLU A 79 -12.24 5.48 -7.91
CA GLU A 79 -12.64 6.56 -7.02
C GLU A 79 -12.43 6.19 -5.54
N LEU A 80 -12.84 4.97 -5.15
CA LEU A 80 -12.64 4.47 -3.80
C LEU A 80 -11.15 4.37 -3.44
N TYR A 81 -10.34 3.84 -4.36
CA TYR A 81 -8.89 3.78 -4.21
C TYR A 81 -8.29 5.17 -4.02
N ASN A 82 -8.62 6.14 -4.87
CA ASN A 82 -8.12 7.51 -4.77
C ASN A 82 -8.51 8.18 -3.44
N ARG A 83 -9.76 7.99 -2.99
CA ARG A 83 -10.22 8.50 -1.69
C ARG A 83 -9.46 7.85 -0.53
N ALA A 84 -9.27 6.54 -0.56
CA ALA A 84 -8.52 5.81 0.46
C ALA A 84 -7.05 6.25 0.50
N SER A 85 -6.38 6.32 -0.66
CA SER A 85 -5.00 6.81 -0.78
C SER A 85 -4.86 8.25 -0.30
N GLY A 86 -5.79 9.13 -0.66
CA GLY A 86 -5.83 10.52 -0.19
C GLY A 86 -5.99 10.62 1.33
N LEU A 87 -6.89 9.82 1.91
CA LEU A 87 -7.06 9.74 3.36
C LEU A 87 -5.80 9.22 4.06
N THR A 88 -5.18 8.15 3.56
CA THR A 88 -3.93 7.60 4.11
C THR A 88 -2.81 8.63 4.09
N LEU A 89 -2.60 9.31 2.96
CA LEU A 89 -1.59 10.36 2.85
C LEU A 89 -1.91 11.55 3.78
N GLY A 90 -3.17 11.96 3.88
CA GLY A 90 -3.60 13.01 4.79
C GLY A 90 -3.33 12.69 6.25
N VAL A 91 -3.64 11.46 6.68
CA VAL A 91 -3.35 10.98 8.05
C VAL A 91 -1.84 10.96 8.31
N LEU A 92 -1.05 10.38 7.39
CA LEU A 92 0.41 10.37 7.51
C LEU A 92 0.98 11.78 7.56
N PHE A 93 0.38 12.73 6.83
CA PHE A 93 0.84 14.12 6.81
C PHE A 93 0.59 14.80 8.15
N VAL A 94 -0.62 14.68 8.70
CA VAL A 94 -0.98 15.24 10.00
C VAL A 94 -0.11 14.63 11.11
N LEU A 95 0.05 13.31 11.13
CA LEU A 95 0.89 12.64 12.12
C LEU A 95 2.37 13.04 11.97
N GLY A 96 2.90 13.03 10.74
CA GLY A 96 4.28 13.41 10.46
C GLY A 96 4.57 14.83 10.91
N LEU A 97 3.74 15.81 10.53
CA LEU A 97 3.90 17.21 10.94
C LEU A 97 3.73 17.42 12.45
N SER A 98 2.94 16.59 13.13
CA SER A 98 2.73 16.71 14.57
C SER A 98 3.89 16.10 15.38
N VAL A 99 4.42 14.97 14.92
CA VAL A 99 5.40 14.17 15.69
C VAL A 99 6.84 14.54 15.34
N ILE A 100 7.18 14.68 14.06
CA ILE A 100 8.57 14.84 13.62
C ILE A 100 9.22 16.12 14.18
N PRO A 101 8.57 17.30 14.13
CA PRO A 101 9.15 18.50 14.74
C PRO A 101 9.35 18.39 16.26
N ALA A 102 8.44 17.70 16.96
CA ALA A 102 8.56 17.48 18.40
C ALA A 102 9.78 16.62 18.74
N ILE A 103 10.07 15.59 17.94
CA ILE A 103 11.29 14.77 18.07
C ILE A 103 12.52 15.66 17.94
N TYR A 104 12.63 16.47 16.88
CA TYR A 104 13.78 17.34 16.67
C TYR A 104 13.97 18.37 17.80
N VAL A 105 12.89 18.95 18.31
CA VAL A 105 12.96 19.90 19.44
C VAL A 105 13.45 19.20 20.71
N LEU A 106 12.93 18.01 21.01
CA LEU A 106 13.33 17.25 22.20
C LEU A 106 14.78 16.77 22.10
N GLU A 107 15.21 16.32 20.93
CA GLU A 107 16.60 15.94 20.64
C GLU A 107 17.54 17.13 20.81
N ALA A 108 17.22 18.28 20.18
CA ALA A 108 18.02 19.51 20.32
C ALA A 108 18.09 20.02 21.76
N ALA A 109 17.05 19.77 22.57
CA ALA A 109 17.03 20.08 23.99
C ALA A 109 17.74 19.04 24.88
N GLY A 110 18.32 17.99 24.29
CA GLY A 110 19.00 16.90 25.00
C GLY A 110 18.06 16.05 25.86
N ARG A 111 16.76 16.01 25.53
CA ARG A 111 15.74 15.26 26.29
C ARG A 111 15.57 13.82 25.81
N ILE A 112 15.87 13.57 24.54
CA ILE A 112 15.85 12.25 23.92
C ILE A 112 17.07 12.08 23.03
N ASP A 113 17.46 10.83 22.80
CA ASP A 113 18.47 10.43 21.82
C ASP A 113 17.81 9.42 20.86
N PRO A 114 17.25 9.88 19.73
CA PRO A 114 16.50 9.01 18.83
C PRO A 114 17.42 7.97 18.18
N PRO A 115 17.03 6.69 18.16
CA PRO A 115 17.86 5.69 17.51
C PRO A 115 17.88 5.91 15.98
N PRO A 116 18.92 5.45 15.26
CA PRO A 116 19.13 5.76 13.84
C PRO A 116 17.95 5.42 12.92
N GLU A 117 17.15 4.42 13.30
CA GLU A 117 15.96 3.98 12.60
C GLU A 117 14.87 5.06 12.54
N VAL A 118 14.79 5.94 13.56
CA VAL A 118 13.86 7.08 13.57
C VAL A 118 14.21 8.05 12.45
N THR A 119 15.49 8.36 12.27
CA THR A 119 15.97 9.20 11.16
C THR A 119 15.65 8.55 9.81
N GLY A 120 15.88 7.24 9.68
CA GLY A 120 15.49 6.49 8.48
C GLY A 120 13.99 6.58 8.17
N ALA A 121 13.14 6.44 9.18
CA ALA A 121 11.69 6.56 9.04
C ALA A 121 11.25 7.98 8.64
N ILE A 122 11.86 9.01 9.23
CA ILE A 122 11.60 10.41 8.87
C ILE A 122 11.97 10.68 7.41
N LEU A 123 13.14 10.19 6.96
CA LEU A 123 13.58 10.35 5.58
C LEU A 123 12.66 9.62 4.60
N LEU A 124 12.24 8.39 4.92
CA LEU A 124 11.30 7.63 4.10
C LEU A 124 9.95 8.35 3.97
N ALA A 125 9.39 8.81 5.09
CA ALA A 125 8.13 9.55 5.09
C ALA A 125 8.24 10.87 4.31
N SER A 126 9.34 11.60 4.48
CA SER A 126 9.60 12.84 3.74
C SER A 126 9.74 12.58 2.24
N GLY A 127 10.48 11.53 1.86
CA GLY A 127 10.64 11.10 0.47
C GLY A 127 9.31 10.73 -0.18
N LEU A 128 8.41 10.05 0.54
CA LEU A 128 7.06 9.73 0.07
C LEU A 128 6.28 11.01 -0.29
N PHE A 129 6.28 12.02 0.58
CA PHE A 129 5.56 13.28 0.33
C PHE A 129 6.17 14.11 -0.81
N LEU A 130 7.51 14.13 -0.90
CA LEU A 130 8.20 14.78 -2.02
C LEU A 130 7.85 14.10 -3.34
N LEU A 131 7.93 12.77 -3.40
CA LEU A 131 7.57 11.99 -4.58
C LEU A 131 6.11 12.22 -4.96
N TRP A 132 5.20 12.20 -3.99
CA TRP A 132 3.80 12.49 -4.21
C TRP A 132 3.59 13.91 -4.79
N GLY A 133 4.25 14.92 -4.22
CA GLY A 133 4.16 16.30 -4.70
C GLY A 133 4.68 16.47 -6.14
N VAL A 134 5.80 15.81 -6.47
CA VAL A 134 6.34 15.78 -7.84
C VAL A 134 5.37 15.08 -8.78
N ALA A 135 4.87 13.90 -8.43
CA ALA A 135 3.93 13.14 -9.24
C ALA A 135 2.64 13.94 -9.49
N TYR A 136 2.07 14.55 -8.44
CA TYR A 136 0.90 15.41 -8.54
C TYR A 136 1.17 16.61 -9.47
N GLY A 137 2.33 17.26 -9.34
CA GLY A 137 2.74 18.36 -10.20
C GLY A 137 2.87 17.96 -11.67
N ILE A 138 3.39 16.77 -11.96
CA ILE A 138 3.48 16.21 -13.32
C ILE A 138 2.08 15.94 -13.88
N VAL A 139 1.21 15.28 -13.11
CA VAL A 139 -0.15 14.93 -13.56
C VAL A 139 -0.98 16.19 -13.78
N LYS A 140 -0.92 17.19 -12.89
CA LYS A 140 -1.68 18.44 -13.01
C LYS A 140 -1.35 19.26 -14.26
N ARG A 141 -0.15 19.08 -14.83
CA ARG A 141 0.31 19.81 -16.03
C ARG A 141 -0.02 19.10 -17.34
N ARG A 142 -0.44 17.84 -17.30
CA ARG A 142 -0.94 17.10 -18.46
C ARG A 142 -2.42 17.36 -18.66
#